data_AF-H8ZQE0-F1
#
_entry.id   AF-H8ZQE0-F1
#
_cell.length_a   1.000
_cell.length_b   1.000
_cell.length_c   1.000
_cell.angle_alpha   90.00
_cell.angle_beta   90.00
_cell.angle_gamma   90.00
#
_symmetry.space_group_name_H-M   'P 1'
#
loop_
_entity.id
_entity.type
_entity.pdbx_description
1 polymer ?
#
loop_
_entity_poly.entity_id
_entity_poly.type
_entity_poly.pdbx_seq_one_letter_code
_entity_poly.pdbx_strand_id
1 'polypeptide(L)'
;GNIEGQWAIKRGKLISLSEQELVDCDKLDEGCGGGLPSNAYKAITNLGGLETEKEYSYKGDDEKCQFNRTEVAVKINGGMNIST
;
A
#
# COMPACT_ATOMS: atom_id res chain seq x y z
N GLY A 1 3.03 -7.27 1.98
CA GLY A 1 2.47 -8.61 2.28
C GLY A 1 1.45 -9.17 1.27
N ASN A 2 0.13 -9.02 1.53
CA ASN A 2 -0.94 -9.68 0.74
C ASN A 2 -0.91 -9.30 -0.75
N ILE A 3 -0.81 -8.00 -1.04
CA ILE A 3 -0.81 -7.45 -2.40
C ILE A 3 0.38 -7.98 -3.20
N GLU A 4 1.57 -8.03 -2.60
CA GLU A 4 2.78 -8.58 -3.22
C GLU A 4 2.62 -10.06 -3.55
N GLY A 5 2.02 -10.83 -2.64
CA GLY A 5 1.72 -12.24 -2.87
C GLY A 5 0.76 -12.45 -4.04
N GLN A 6 -0.35 -11.71 -4.06
CA GLN A 6 -1.30 -11.74 -5.18
C GLN A 6 -0.67 -11.29 -6.50
N TRP A 7 0.20 -10.28 -6.44
CA TRP A 7 0.95 -9.81 -7.59
C TRP A 7 1.91 -10.88 -8.12
N ALA A 8 2.68 -11.52 -7.23
CA ALA A 8 3.61 -12.58 -7.58
C ALA A 8 2.88 -13.77 -8.23
N ILE A 9 1.73 -14.19 -7.70
CA ILE A 9 0.91 -15.25 -8.28
C ILE A 9 0.42 -14.84 -9.68
N LYS A 10 -0.08 -13.62 -9.84
CA LYS A 10 -0.68 -13.15 -11.10
C LYS A 10 0.34 -12.81 -12.18
N ARG A 11 1.53 -12.34 -11.81
CA ARG A 11 2.55 -11.79 -12.73
C ARG A 11 3.83 -12.62 -12.81
N GLY A 12 4.01 -13.59 -11.93
CA GLY A 12 5.22 -14.43 -11.86
C GLY A 12 6.47 -13.70 -11.35
N LYS A 13 6.32 -12.48 -10.82
CA LYS A 13 7.43 -11.67 -10.30
C LYS A 13 7.07 -11.12 -8.93
N LEU A 14 7.89 -11.43 -7.93
CA LEU A 14 7.80 -10.80 -6.61
C LEU A 14 8.41 -9.39 -6.69
N ILE A 15 7.71 -8.44 -6.07
CA ILE A 15 8.14 -7.05 -5.91
C ILE A 15 7.88 -6.64 -4.47
N SER A 16 8.72 -5.74 -3.97
CA SER A 16 8.54 -5.13 -2.65
C SER A 16 7.78 -3.82 -2.83
N LEU A 17 6.66 -3.66 -2.11
CA LEU A 17 5.84 -2.45 -2.12
C LEU A 17 6.09 -1.62 -0.87
N SER A 18 5.85 -0.32 -0.94
CA SER A 18 6.09 0.58 0.18
C SER A 18 5.01 0.44 1.26
N GLU A 19 5.39 -0.03 2.44
CA GLU A 19 4.54 0.12 3.63
C GLU A 19 4.49 1.58 4.13
N GLN A 20 5.56 2.35 3.93
CA GLN A 20 5.62 3.75 4.40
C GLN A 20 4.65 4.65 3.67
N GLU A 21 4.44 4.42 2.37
CA GLU A 21 3.42 5.15 1.60
C GLU A 21 2.04 5.00 2.25
N LEU A 22 1.71 3.82 2.80
CA LEU A 22 0.47 3.63 3.54
C LEU A 22 0.47 4.38 4.88
N VAL A 23 1.57 4.33 5.63
CA VAL A 23 1.73 5.07 6.89
C VAL A 23 1.48 6.57 6.67
N ASP A 24 2.05 7.15 5.61
CA ASP A 24 2.03 8.61 5.41
C ASP A 24 0.77 9.10 4.65
N CYS A 25 0.31 8.31 3.66
CA CYS A 25 -0.68 8.74 2.68
C CYS A 25 -2.09 8.18 2.92
N ASP A 26 -2.24 7.10 3.69
CA ASP A 26 -3.58 6.69 4.13
C ASP A 26 -4.15 7.77 5.07
N LYS A 27 -5.37 8.24 4.75
CA LYS A 27 -6.10 9.24 5.54
C LYS A 27 -7.26 8.64 6.33
N LEU A 28 -7.43 7.32 6.26
CA LEU A 28 -8.44 6.55 6.97
C LEU A 28 -7.90 5.88 8.23
N ASP A 29 -6.58 5.67 8.28
CA ASP A 29 -5.85 5.08 9.41
C ASP A 29 -4.95 6.13 10.09
N GLU A 30 -4.32 5.77 11.21
CA GLU A 30 -3.54 6.67 12.07
C GLU A 30 -2.02 6.46 11.92
N GLY A 31 -1.57 6.02 10.74
CA GLY A 31 -0.14 5.78 10.47
C GLY A 31 0.49 4.81 11.47
N CYS A 32 1.53 5.26 12.17
CA CYS A 32 2.19 4.51 13.24
C CYS A 32 1.29 4.27 14.47
N GLY A 33 0.21 5.02 14.63
CA GLY A 33 -0.85 4.78 15.63
C GLY A 33 -1.69 3.52 15.35
N GLY A 34 -1.59 2.96 14.14
CA GLY A 34 -2.26 1.74 13.72
C GLY A 34 -3.39 1.98 12.72
N GLY A 35 -4.02 0.89 12.30
CA GLY A 35 -4.99 0.92 11.21
C GLY A 35 -5.58 -0.44 10.89
N LEU A 36 -6.50 -0.47 9.93
CA LEU A 36 -7.17 -1.68 9.47
C LEU A 36 -6.79 -2.01 8.02
N PRO A 37 -6.50 -3.28 7.67
CA PRO A 37 -6.20 -3.66 6.29
C PRO A 37 -7.29 -3.27 5.27
N SER A 38 -8.57 -3.26 5.69
CA SER A 38 -9.68 -2.81 4.83
C SER A 38 -9.59 -1.33 4.44
N ASN A 39 -9.10 -0.49 5.36
CA ASN A 39 -8.87 0.93 5.10
C ASN A 39 -7.69 1.10 4.14
N ALA A 40 -6.58 0.41 4.40
CA ALA A 40 -5.43 0.39 3.51
C ALA A 40 -5.81 0.01 2.06
N TYR A 41 -6.60 -1.05 1.83
CA TYR A 41 -7.04 -1.41 0.47
C TYR A 41 -7.84 -0.27 -0.19
N LYS A 42 -8.72 0.39 0.55
CA LYS A 42 -9.50 1.53 0.06
C LYS A 42 -8.61 2.74 -0.24
N ALA A 43 -7.64 3.03 0.62
CA ALA A 43 -6.66 4.10 0.44
C ALA A 43 -5.85 3.88 -0.84
N ILE A 44 -5.33 2.68 -1.07
CA ILE A 44 -4.56 2.32 -2.29
C ILE A 44 -5.40 2.54 -3.55
N THR A 45 -6.66 2.09 -3.54
CA THR A 45 -7.57 2.30 -4.69
C THR A 45 -7.81 3.80 -4.94
N ASN A 46 -7.93 4.62 -3.89
CA ASN A 46 -8.11 6.07 -3.99
C ASN A 46 -6.84 6.80 -4.46
N LEU A 47 -5.66 6.40 -3.97
CA LEU A 47 -4.37 6.93 -4.40
C LEU A 47 -4.09 6.60 -5.88
N GLY A 48 -4.61 5.45 -6.34
CA GLY A 48 -4.48 4.98 -7.70
C GLY A 48 -3.36 3.95 -7.88
N GLY A 49 -2.83 3.42 -6.77
CA GLY A 49 -1.81 2.38 -6.73
C GLY A 49 -0.87 2.53 -5.53
N LEU A 50 0.21 1.74 -5.56
CA LEU A 50 1.35 1.78 -4.63
C LEU A 50 2.66 1.83 -5.41
N GLU A 51 3.63 2.52 -4.84
CA GLU A 51 5.03 2.59 -5.22
C GLU A 51 5.79 1.38 -4.66
N THR A 52 7.03 1.20 -5.12
CA THR A 52 7.90 0.15 -4.56
C THR A 52 8.61 0.65 -3.31
N GLU A 53 9.02 -0.29 -2.44
CA GLU A 53 9.87 0.01 -1.28
C GLU A 53 11.18 0.74 -1.67
N LYS A 54 11.66 0.52 -2.89
CA LYS A 54 12.85 1.21 -3.40
C LYS A 54 12.61 2.71 -3.64
N GLU A 55 11.42 3.09 -4.12
CA GLU A 55 11.12 4.49 -4.44
C GLU A 55 10.56 5.25 -3.23
N TYR A 56 9.83 4.55 -2.36
CA TYR A 56 9.31 5.11 -1.11
C TYR A 56 9.69 4.21 0.06
N SER A 57 10.92 4.37 0.58
CA SER A 57 11.48 3.46 1.57
C SER A 57 10.95 3.66 2.99
N TYR A 58 10.86 2.57 3.75
CA TYR A 58 10.43 2.55 5.14
C TYR A 58 11.30 3.39 6.08
N LYS A 59 10.62 4.17 6.93
CA LYS A 59 11.20 5.04 7.97
C LYS A 59 10.75 4.63 9.36
N GLY A 60 9.56 4.04 9.48
CA GLY A 60 9.03 3.59 10.76
C GLY A 60 8.62 4.73 11.69
N ASP A 61 8.24 5.86 11.12
CA ASP A 61 7.67 7.03 11.80
C ASP A 61 6.63 7.68 10.88
N ASP A 62 5.77 8.53 11.44
CA ASP A 62 4.78 9.28 10.68
C ASP A 62 5.45 10.44 9.94
N GLU A 63 5.46 10.37 8.61
CA GLU A 63 6.04 11.40 7.76
C GLU A 63 4.98 12.10 6.90
N LYS A 64 5.38 13.18 6.25
CA LYS A 64 4.50 13.82 5.27
C LYS A 64 4.42 12.95 4.02
N CYS A 65 3.19 12.60 3.60
CA CYS A 65 2.94 11.89 2.34
C CYS A 65 3.70 12.50 1.14
N GLN A 66 4.52 11.68 0.49
CA GLN A 66 5.33 12.02 -0.67
C GLN A 66 4.90 11.29 -1.95
N PHE A 67 3.69 10.72 -1.96
CA PHE A 67 3.20 9.87 -3.04
C PHE A 67 3.43 10.47 -4.43
N ASN A 68 4.11 9.73 -5.30
CA ASN A 68 4.33 10.13 -6.69
C ASN A 68 3.55 9.25 -7.67
N ARG A 69 2.54 9.84 -8.30
CA ARG A 69 1.71 9.16 -9.31
C ARG A 69 2.49 8.57 -10.50
N THR A 70 3.69 9.08 -10.80
CA THR A 70 4.51 8.56 -11.90
C THR A 70 5.32 7.31 -11.52
N GLU A 71 5.45 7.01 -10.23
CA GLU A 71 6.26 5.91 -9.68
C GLU A 71 5.42 4.72 -9.20
N VAL A 72 4.09 4.78 -9.43
CA VAL A 72 3.15 3.70 -9.14
C VAL A 72 3.57 2.40 -9.85
N ALA A 73 3.86 1.38 -9.06
CA ALA A 73 4.26 0.06 -9.53
C ALA A 73 3.08 -0.93 -9.60
N VAL A 74 2.13 -0.82 -8.67
CA VAL A 74 1.00 -1.77 -8.55
C VAL A 74 -0.31 -1.03 -8.39
N LYS A 75 -1.37 -1.58 -9.00
CA LYS A 75 -2.76 -1.18 -8.77
C LYS A 75 -3.58 -2.38 -8.35
N ILE A 76 -4.50 -2.16 -7.41
CA ILE A 76 -5.50 -3.14 -6.99
C ILE A 76 -6.90 -2.63 -7.30
N ASN A 77 -7.84 -3.56 -7.47
CA ASN A 77 -9.25 -3.23 -7.70
C ASN A 77 -10.07 -3.13 -6.40
N GLY A 78 -9.46 -3.43 -5.25
CA GLY A 78 -10.09 -3.43 -3.92
C GLY A 78 -9.67 -4.64 -3.08
N GLY A 79 -10.28 -4.76 -1.90
CA GLY A 79 -10.14 -5.89 -0.98
C GLY A 79 -11.51 -6.39 -0.51
N MET A 80 -11.57 -7.64 -0.02
CA MET A 80 -12.79 -8.27 0.47
C MET A 80 -12.56 -8.87 1.86
N ASN A 81 -13.50 -8.63 2.78
CA ASN A 81 -13.51 -9.29 4.07
C ASN A 81 -14.13 -10.69 3.92
N ILE A 82 -13.44 -11.69 4.46
CA ILE A 82 -13.94 -13.06 4.51
C ILE A 82 -14.60 -13.25 5.87
N SER A 83 -15.93 -13.34 5.88
CA SER A 83 -16.69 -13.76 7.06
C SER A 83 -16.84 -15.27 7.04
N THR A 84 -16.67 -15.92 8.19
CA THR A 84 -17.00 -17.35 8.39
C THR A 84 -18.39 -17.47 8.99
#